data_AF-A0A930PHX6-F1
#
_entry.id   AF-A0A930PHX6-F1
#
_cell.length_a   1.000
_cell.length_b   1.000
_cell.length_c   1.000
_cell.angle_alpha   90.00
_cell.angle_beta   90.00
_cell.angle_gamma   90.00
#
_symmetry.space_group_name_H-M   'P 1'
#
loop_
_entity.id
_entity.type
_entity.pdbx_description
1 polymer ?
#
loop_
_entity_poly.entity_id
_entity_poly.type
_entity_poly.pdbx_seq_one_letter_code
_entity_poly.pdbx_strand_id
1 'polypeptide(L)'
;MRLFPRENYLKKIRGFYHDEGMIKVITGVRRCGKSCLMQCIAEELRAEGVDDEHIVFLDLDRYGYRSVKAPEQLEDLIRPLLAISGTKYLFIDEVQNVEGFED
;
A
#
# COMPACT_ATOMS: atom_id res chain seq x y z
N MET A 1 -8.04 -13.16 -10.98
CA MET A 1 -7.06 -13.84 -10.11
C MET A 1 -7.75 -14.14 -8.78
N ARG A 2 -7.61 -15.35 -8.22
CA ARG A 2 -8.25 -15.69 -6.94
C ARG A 2 -7.27 -15.39 -5.80
N LEU A 3 -7.66 -14.52 -4.87
CA LEU A 3 -6.91 -14.26 -3.64
C LEU A 3 -7.21 -15.35 -2.62
N PHE A 4 -6.17 -15.80 -1.92
CA PHE A 4 -6.30 -16.74 -0.81
C PHE A 4 -5.82 -16.04 0.47
N PRO A 5 -6.74 -15.68 1.38
CA PRO A 5 -6.40 -14.96 2.60
C PRO A 5 -5.35 -15.70 3.43
N ARG A 6 -4.32 -14.97 3.86
CA ARG A 6 -3.22 -15.50 4.68
C ARG A 6 -3.46 -15.12 6.14
N GLU A 7 -4.41 -15.80 6.77
CA GLU A 7 -4.93 -15.46 8.11
C GLU A 7 -3.85 -15.19 9.16
N ASN A 8 -2.80 -16.03 9.22
CA ASN A 8 -1.71 -15.85 10.19
C ASN A 8 -0.95 -14.52 10.06
N TYR A 9 -0.93 -13.91 8.87
CA TYR A 9 -0.32 -12.61 8.63
C TYR A 9 -1.35 -11.50 8.81
N LEU A 10 -2.56 -11.65 8.25
CA LEU A 10 -3.66 -10.69 8.37
C LEU A 10 -3.99 -10.41 9.84
N LYS A 11 -4.12 -11.46 10.66
CA LYS A 11 -4.40 -11.33 12.11
C LYS A 11 -3.39 -10.44 12.84
N LYS A 12 -2.13 -10.41 12.40
CA LYS A 12 -1.08 -9.58 13.04
C LYS A 12 -1.21 -8.10 12.70
N ILE A 13 -1.77 -7.78 11.53
CA ILE A 13 -1.82 -6.39 11.02
C ILE A 13 -3.20 -5.74 11.19
N ARG A 14 -4.30 -6.52 11.31
CA ARG A 14 -5.67 -5.99 11.47
C ARG A 14 -5.81 -4.94 12.57
N GLY A 15 -5.15 -5.14 13.71
CA GLY A 15 -5.19 -4.18 14.82
C GLY A 15 -4.59 -2.81 14.50
N PHE A 16 -3.88 -2.69 13.38
CA PHE A 16 -3.18 -1.48 12.95
C PHE A 16 -3.75 -0.88 11.66
N TYR A 17 -4.81 -1.45 11.05
CA TYR A 17 -5.36 -0.94 9.79
C TYR A 17 -5.70 0.55 9.86
N HIS A 18 -6.31 0.96 10.96
CA HIS A 18 -6.78 2.33 11.20
C HIS A 18 -5.80 3.16 12.06
N ASP A 19 -4.59 2.66 12.26
CA ASP A 19 -3.54 3.38 13.00
C ASP A 19 -2.82 4.37 12.07
N GLU A 20 -3.16 5.66 12.15
CA GLU A 20 -2.55 6.71 11.33
C GLU A 20 -1.14 7.10 11.79
N GLY A 21 -0.70 6.66 12.98
CA GLY A 21 0.60 7.02 13.57
C GLY A 21 1.74 6.06 13.23
N MET A 22 1.46 4.97 12.49
CA MET A 22 2.44 3.92 12.21
C MET A 22 2.50 3.55 10.73
N ILE A 23 3.73 3.47 10.19
CA ILE A 23 4.02 2.88 8.88
C ILE A 23 4.14 1.36 9.03
N LYS A 24 3.45 0.60 8.17
CA LYS A 24 3.47 -0.87 8.19
C LYS A 24 4.31 -1.38 7.04
N VAL A 25 5.48 -1.92 7.35
CA VAL A 25 6.39 -2.46 6.34
C VAL A 25 6.21 -3.98 6.22
N ILE A 26 5.82 -4.47 5.05
CA ILE A 26 5.70 -5.90 4.75
C ILE A 26 6.97 -6.36 4.02
N THR A 27 7.84 -7.10 4.70
CA THR A 27 9.08 -7.63 4.13
C THR A 27 8.98 -9.12 3.79
N GLY A 28 9.88 -9.59 2.92
CA GLY A 28 9.97 -11.00 2.57
C GLY A 28 10.55 -11.23 1.17
N VAL A 29 10.92 -12.48 0.89
CA VAL A 29 11.57 -12.87 -0.37
C VAL A 29 10.71 -12.58 -1.60
N ARG A 30 11.36 -12.46 -2.77
CA ARG A 30 10.66 -12.25 -4.05
C ARG A 30 9.67 -13.39 -4.30
N ARG A 31 8.49 -13.06 -4.87
CA ARG A 31 7.39 -14.00 -5.19
C ARG A 31 6.74 -14.72 -3.98
N CYS A 32 6.97 -14.28 -2.74
CA CYS A 32 6.26 -14.86 -1.58
C CYS A 32 4.83 -14.35 -1.39
N GLY A 33 4.32 -13.52 -2.30
CA GLY A 33 2.94 -13.03 -2.29
C GLY A 33 2.69 -11.81 -1.39
N LYS A 34 3.64 -10.88 -1.28
CA LYS A 34 3.47 -9.63 -0.50
C LYS A 34 2.37 -8.75 -1.08
N SER A 35 2.40 -8.50 -2.40
CA SER A 35 1.37 -7.72 -3.11
C SER A 35 -0.01 -8.39 -2.97
N CYS A 36 -0.07 -9.73 -2.97
CA CYS A 36 -1.31 -10.48 -2.71
C CYS A 36 -1.80 -10.28 -1.26
N LEU A 37 -0.90 -10.19 -0.28
CA LEU A 37 -1.26 -9.86 1.10
C LEU A 37 -1.80 -8.42 1.21
N MET A 38 -1.16 -7.45 0.55
CA MET A 38 -1.68 -6.07 0.48
C MET A 38 -3.07 -6.02 -0.15
N GLN A 39 -3.30 -6.78 -1.22
CA GLN A 39 -4.63 -6.92 -1.83
C GLN A 39 -5.64 -7.54 -0.87
N CYS A 40 -5.26 -8.55 -0.09
CA CYS A 40 -6.17 -9.12 0.94
C CYS A 40 -6.54 -8.08 2.00
N ILE A 41 -5.61 -7.22 2.42
CA ILE A 41 -5.88 -6.13 3.36
C ILE A 41 -6.90 -5.15 2.76
N ALA A 42 -6.71 -4.76 1.49
CA ALA A 42 -7.66 -3.88 0.81
C ALA A 42 -9.06 -4.51 0.68
N GLU A 43 -9.17 -5.81 0.42
CA GLU A 43 -10.47 -6.50 0.44
C GLU A 43 -11.13 -6.47 1.83
N GLU A 44 -10.37 -6.62 2.91
CA GLU A 44 -10.90 -6.49 4.28
C GLU A 44 -11.39 -5.07 4.56
N LEU A 45 -10.63 -4.05 4.14
CA LEU A 45 -11.04 -2.63 4.28
C LEU A 45 -12.33 -2.33 3.50
N ARG A 46 -12.45 -2.82 2.27
CA ARG A 46 -13.70 -2.70 1.50
C ARG A 46 -14.87 -3.39 2.18
N ALA A 47 -14.64 -4.57 2.75
CA ALA A 47 -15.67 -5.29 3.49
C ALA A 47 -16.09 -4.56 4.79
N GLU A 48 -15.22 -3.73 5.36
CA GLU A 48 -15.50 -2.83 6.48
C GLU A 48 -16.23 -1.53 6.03
N GLY A 49 -16.42 -1.32 4.73
CA GLY A 49 -17.13 -0.17 4.17
C GLY A 49 -16.23 0.99 3.75
N VAL A 50 -14.92 0.79 3.62
CA VAL A 50 -14.02 1.79 3.03
C VAL A 50 -14.24 1.84 1.52
N ASP A 51 -14.56 3.03 1.02
CA ASP A 51 -14.77 3.26 -0.41
C ASP A 51 -13.47 3.12 -1.22
N ASP A 52 -13.60 2.64 -2.45
CA ASP A 52 -12.45 2.40 -3.35
C ASP A 52 -11.62 3.66 -3.62
N GLU A 53 -12.23 4.85 -3.59
CA GLU A 53 -11.52 6.12 -3.76
C GLU A 53 -10.54 6.44 -2.61
N HIS A 54 -10.71 5.79 -1.45
CA HIS A 54 -9.83 5.89 -0.30
C HIS A 54 -8.73 4.82 -0.26
N ILE A 55 -8.74 3.85 -1.19
CA ILE A 55 -7.78 2.74 -1.24
C ILE A 55 -6.88 2.90 -2.46
N VAL A 56 -5.61 3.21 -2.22
CA VAL A 56 -4.67 3.58 -3.30
C VAL A 56 -3.51 2.59 -3.37
N PHE A 57 -3.25 2.08 -4.57
CA PHE A 57 -2.13 1.19 -4.87
C PHE A 57 -1.12 1.86 -5.80
N LEU A 58 0.13 1.91 -5.37
CA LEU A 58 1.27 2.36 -6.16
C LEU A 58 2.27 1.21 -6.31
N ASP A 59 2.27 0.54 -7.47
CA ASP A 59 3.26 -0.48 -7.83
C ASP A 59 4.41 0.18 -8.60
N LEU A 60 5.50 0.53 -7.92
CA LEU A 60 6.58 1.32 -8.52
C LEU A 60 7.41 0.56 -9.57
N ASP A 61 7.17 -0.74 -9.76
CA ASP A 61 7.75 -1.53 -10.86
C ASP A 61 6.91 -1.42 -12.16
N ARG A 62 5.65 -0.97 -12.06
CA ARG A 62 4.77 -0.78 -13.22
C ARG A 62 5.37 0.23 -14.18
N TYR A 63 5.23 -0.01 -15.49
CA TYR A 63 5.84 0.81 -16.55
C TYR A 63 5.61 2.32 -16.38
N GLY A 64 4.41 2.73 -15.97
CA GLY A 64 4.07 4.15 -15.76
C GLY A 64 4.77 4.83 -14.58
N TYR A 65 5.36 4.06 -13.66
CA TYR A 65 6.03 4.57 -12.46
C TYR A 65 7.55 4.33 -12.47
N ARG A 66 8.11 3.76 -13.54
CA ARG A 66 9.55 3.45 -13.62
C ARG A 66 10.47 4.67 -13.47
N SER A 67 9.98 5.87 -13.79
CA SER A 67 10.72 7.12 -13.64
C SER A 67 10.66 7.72 -12.23
N VAL A 68 9.87 7.12 -11.33
CA VAL A 68 9.68 7.57 -9.95
C VAL A 68 10.82 6.94 -9.14
N LYS A 69 11.88 7.73 -8.93
CA LYS A 69 13.15 7.31 -8.32
C LYS A 69 13.59 8.21 -7.16
N ALA A 70 13.00 9.39 -7.03
CA ALA A 70 13.28 10.34 -5.94
C ALA A 70 12.03 10.57 -5.07
N PRO A 71 12.20 10.90 -3.77
CA PRO A 71 11.09 11.09 -2.83
C PRO A 71 10.10 12.16 -3.29
N GLU A 72 10.58 13.25 -3.90
CA GLU A 72 9.73 14.34 -4.39
C GLU A 72 8.79 13.86 -5.51
N GLN A 73 9.26 12.92 -6.34
CA GLN A 73 8.43 12.35 -7.42
C GLN A 73 7.35 11.44 -6.85
N LEU A 74 7.65 10.69 -5.78
CA LEU A 74 6.66 9.89 -5.06
C LEU A 74 5.64 10.79 -4.37
N GLU A 75 6.10 11.90 -3.76
CA GLU A 75 5.23 12.91 -3.16
C GLU A 75 4.28 13.51 -4.20
N ASP A 76 4.78 13.84 -5.40
CA ASP A 76 3.96 14.36 -6.50
C ASP A 76 2.86 13.38 -6.95
N LEU A 77 3.09 12.06 -6.84
CA LEU A 77 2.05 11.06 -7.10
C LEU A 77 0.99 11.00 -6.00
N ILE A 78 1.40 11.24 -4.75
CA ILE A 78 0.52 11.15 -3.59
C ILE A 78 -0.29 12.44 -3.41
N ARG A 79 0.29 13.60 -3.74
CA ARG A 79 -0.30 14.92 -3.51
C ARG A 79 -1.74 15.08 -4.04
N PRO A 80 -2.10 14.61 -5.25
CA PRO A 80 -3.49 14.68 -5.73
C PRO A 80 -4.50 13.93 -4.85
N LEU A 81 -4.06 12.87 -4.16
CA LEU A 81 -4.90 12.05 -3.28
C LEU A 81 -5.32 12.81 -2.01
N LEU A 82 -4.59 13.87 -1.66
CA LEU A 82 -4.90 14.73 -0.52
C LEU A 82 -6.15 15.58 -0.74
N ALA A 83 -6.61 15.72 -1.99
CA ALA A 83 -7.82 16.48 -2.32
C ALA A 83 -9.12 15.79 -1.85
N ILE A 84 -9.09 14.46 -1.68
CA ILE A 84 -10.21 13.68 -1.12
C ILE A 84 -10.20 13.89 0.39
N SER A 85 -11.33 14.10 1.05
CA SER A 85 -11.39 14.22 2.52
C SER A 85 -11.38 12.85 3.21
N GLY A 86 -11.03 12.76 4.50
CA GLY A 86 -11.06 11.51 5.27
C GLY A 86 -9.78 10.69 5.21
N THR A 87 -9.77 9.52 5.86
CA THR A 87 -8.60 8.63 5.93
C THR A 87 -8.37 7.94 4.58
N LYS A 88 -7.11 7.80 4.14
CA LYS A 88 -6.73 7.06 2.92
C LYS A 88 -5.77 5.96 3.29
N TYR A 89 -5.93 4.81 2.63
CA TYR A 89 -5.09 3.65 2.81
C TYR A 89 -4.16 3.55 1.60
N LEU A 90 -2.90 3.92 1.82
CA LEU A 90 -1.87 3.93 0.78
C LEU A 90 -1.06 2.63 0.84
N PHE A 91 -1.07 1.88 -0.25
CA PHE A 91 -0.27 0.67 -0.44
C PHE A 91 0.80 0.95 -1.50
N ILE A 92 2.07 0.94 -1.08
CA ILE A 92 3.20 1.14 -1.99
C ILE A 92 3.95 -0.17 -2.10
N ASP A 93 4.02 -0.72 -3.32
CA ASP A 93 4.83 -1.90 -3.64
C ASP A 93 6.15 -1.47 -4.29
N GLU A 94 7.19 -2.25 -4.00
CA GLU A 94 8.57 -1.99 -4.45
C GLU A 94 9.06 -0.56 -4.10
N VAL A 95 8.71 -0.06 -2.90
CA VAL A 95 9.07 1.29 -2.40
C VAL A 95 10.56 1.57 -2.44
N GLN A 96 11.41 0.55 -2.29
CA GLN A 96 12.86 0.66 -2.37
C GLN A 96 13.38 1.07 -3.76
N ASN A 97 12.51 1.16 -4.76
CA ASN A 97 12.82 1.75 -6.05
C ASN A 97 13.01 3.27 -6.00
N VAL A 98 12.53 3.91 -4.94
CA VAL A 98 12.74 5.33 -4.63
C VAL A 98 13.92 5.42 -3.68
N GLU A 99 14.97 6.11 -4.11
CA GLU A 99 16.16 6.31 -3.31
C GLU A 99 15.88 7.33 -2.19
N GLY A 100 16.28 7.04 -0.96
CA GLY A 100 16.02 7.92 0.20
C GLY A 100 14.55 8.00 0.61
N PHE A 101 13.75 6.97 0.36
CA PHE A 101 12.34 6.95 0.76
C PHE A 101 12.13 6.91 2.28
N GLU A 102 13.18 6.55 3.03
CA GLU A 102 13.19 6.44 4.48
C GLU A 102 13.45 7.77 5.22
N ASP A 103 13.99 8.77 4.51
CA ASP A 103 14.36 10.09 5.05
C ASP A 103 13.17 11.07 5.05
#